data_AF-V5WIC8-F1
#
_entry.id   AF-V5WIC8-F1
#
_cell.length_a   1.000
_cell.length_b   1.000
_cell.length_c   1.000
_cell.angle_alpha   90.00
_cell.angle_beta   90.00
_cell.angle_gamma   90.00
#
_symmetry.space_group_name_H-M   'P 1'
#
loop_
_entity.id
_entity.type
_entity.pdbx_description
1 polymer ?
#
loop_
_entity_poly.entity_id
_entity_poly.type
_entity_poly.pdbx_seq_one_letter_code
_entity_poly.pdbx_strand_id
1 'polypeptide(L)'
;MHLSSSRNNLSLLSRIPSMILYLIILAALLWISAAVPVWADGSGGNAGESAGEDAVESAAESTGEDRVHISRSEVTSYVAVSDDFNPDRKFAQVLKAEARRASDGSWTVSVRLDHNDEILADGSEHYADRWQVVDPRDGSVISERVLWHHHINEMPFTRSQSGIEIDSKLSYVIIRAACTHHGFEGRQVKLFLPGSGS
;
A
#
# COMPACT_ATOMS: atom_id res chain seq x y z
N MET A 1 -53.84 -41.49 45.23
CA MET A 1 -54.20 -41.54 43.79
C MET A 1 -53.32 -40.53 43.08
N HIS A 2 -52.55 -40.95 42.07
CA HIS A 2 -51.43 -40.19 41.51
C HIS A 2 -51.84 -39.65 40.13
N LEU A 3 -51.90 -38.34 39.95
CA LEU A 3 -52.18 -37.74 38.64
C LEU A 3 -50.85 -37.34 37.97
N SER A 4 -50.56 -37.98 36.85
CA SER A 4 -49.44 -37.64 35.97
C SER A 4 -49.81 -36.42 35.12
N SER A 5 -48.87 -35.49 34.96
CA SER A 5 -48.95 -34.42 33.96
C SER A 5 -47.58 -34.23 33.33
N SER A 6 -47.28 -35.07 32.33
CA SER A 6 -46.14 -34.86 31.44
C SER A 6 -46.42 -33.67 30.51
N ARG A 7 -45.47 -32.75 30.39
CA ARG A 7 -45.43 -31.73 29.33
C ARG A 7 -44.04 -31.64 28.70
N ASN A 8 -43.78 -32.62 27.84
CA ASN A 8 -43.12 -32.51 26.53
C ASN A 8 -42.09 -31.39 26.34
N ASN A 9 -40.81 -31.77 26.35
CA ASN A 9 -39.77 -31.03 25.64
C ASN A 9 -40.00 -31.11 24.12
N LEU A 10 -40.05 -29.97 23.43
CA LEU A 10 -40.02 -29.89 21.96
C LEU A 10 -39.08 -28.75 21.52
N SER A 11 -37.77 -29.04 21.53
CA SER A 11 -36.73 -28.17 20.98
C SER A 11 -36.04 -28.86 19.80
N LEU A 12 -36.80 -29.19 18.76
CA LEU A 12 -36.32 -29.80 17.52
C LEU A 12 -37.05 -29.18 16.33
N LEU A 13 -36.37 -28.24 15.65
CA LEU A 13 -36.59 -27.63 14.32
C LEU A 13 -35.73 -26.34 14.32
N SER A 14 -34.81 -26.07 13.39
CA SER A 14 -34.16 -26.91 12.38
C SER A 14 -32.82 -26.27 12.01
N ARG A 15 -31.68 -26.90 12.32
CA ARG A 15 -30.38 -26.52 11.75
C ARG A 15 -30.32 -27.05 10.32
N ILE A 16 -30.40 -26.17 9.33
CA ILE A 16 -30.10 -26.49 7.94
C ILE A 16 -28.67 -25.99 7.66
N PRO A 17 -27.69 -26.89 7.39
CA PRO A 17 -26.38 -26.47 6.94
C PRO A 17 -26.44 -26.14 5.44
N SER A 18 -26.27 -24.87 5.09
CA SER A 18 -26.23 -24.42 3.69
C SER A 18 -24.91 -24.79 3.01
N MET A 19 -24.77 -26.05 2.62
CA MET A 19 -23.78 -26.51 1.65
C MET A 19 -24.43 -27.45 0.63
N ILE A 20 -23.99 -27.33 -0.62
CA ILE A 20 -24.41 -28.13 -1.79
C ILE A 20 -25.83 -27.81 -2.31
N LEU A 21 -25.91 -26.95 -3.32
CA LEU A 21 -26.29 -27.34 -4.71
C LEU A 21 -26.69 -26.09 -5.52
N TYR A 22 -25.85 -25.66 -6.47
CA TYR A 22 -26.28 -25.16 -7.78
C TYR A 22 -25.07 -25.01 -8.71
N LEU A 23 -24.78 -26.09 -9.46
CA LEU A 23 -23.95 -26.07 -10.66
C LEU A 23 -24.87 -26.22 -11.87
N ILE A 24 -24.96 -25.19 -12.72
CA ILE A 24 -25.38 -25.34 -14.12
C ILE A 24 -24.39 -24.53 -14.97
N ILE A 25 -23.83 -25.20 -15.98
CA ILE A 25 -22.77 -24.74 -16.90
C ILE A 25 -23.26 -25.01 -18.34
N LEU A 26 -22.69 -24.31 -19.34
CA LEU A 26 -22.93 -24.39 -20.81
C LEU A 26 -24.19 -23.66 -21.32
N ALA A 27 -24.21 -22.99 -22.49
CA ALA A 27 -23.19 -22.62 -23.49
C ALA A 27 -23.63 -21.29 -24.18
N ALA A 28 -23.02 -20.68 -25.21
CA ALA A 28 -21.91 -21.01 -26.13
C ALA A 28 -21.21 -19.68 -26.56
N LEU A 29 -20.46 -19.47 -27.67
CA LEU A 29 -20.05 -20.24 -28.86
C LEU A 29 -18.72 -19.62 -29.41
N LEU A 30 -18.02 -20.28 -30.34
CA LEU A 30 -16.81 -19.80 -31.03
C LEU A 30 -17.14 -19.18 -32.40
N TRP A 31 -16.38 -18.18 -32.86
CA TRP A 31 -16.17 -17.88 -34.29
C TRP A 31 -14.68 -17.57 -34.57
N ILE A 32 -14.20 -18.03 -35.72
CA ILE A 32 -12.79 -18.07 -36.17
C ILE A 32 -12.70 -17.41 -37.57
N SER A 33 -11.49 -17.04 -37.99
CA SER A 33 -11.07 -16.58 -39.34
C SER A 33 -11.20 -15.07 -39.60
N ALA A 34 -10.28 -14.41 -40.32
CA ALA A 34 -9.07 -14.89 -41.02
C ALA A 34 -7.93 -13.85 -40.96
N ALA A 35 -6.69 -14.32 -41.11
CA ALA A 35 -5.56 -13.46 -41.45
C ALA A 35 -5.46 -13.27 -42.98
N VAL A 36 -5.01 -12.10 -43.42
CA VAL A 36 -4.52 -11.88 -44.78
C VAL A 36 -3.22 -11.06 -44.69
N PRO A 37 -2.07 -11.59 -45.13
CA PRO A 37 -0.86 -10.79 -45.31
C PRO A 37 -0.92 -10.07 -46.66
N VAL A 38 -0.37 -8.86 -46.74
CA VAL A 38 0.05 -8.28 -48.02
C VAL A 38 1.50 -7.83 -47.88
N TRP A 39 2.35 -8.37 -48.75
CA TRP A 39 3.70 -7.87 -48.95
C TRP A 39 3.67 -6.80 -50.04
N ALA A 40 4.42 -5.72 -49.82
CA ALA A 40 4.88 -4.86 -50.88
C ALA A 40 6.30 -4.40 -50.50
N ASP A 41 7.31 -5.01 -51.12
CA ASP A 41 8.60 -4.34 -51.24
C ASP A 41 8.52 -3.24 -52.32
N GLY A 42 9.49 -2.33 -52.30
CA GLY A 42 9.47 -1.13 -53.13
C GLY A 42 10.78 -0.37 -53.03
N SER A 43 11.86 -0.99 -53.50
CA SER A 43 13.22 -0.43 -53.50
C SER A 43 13.33 0.80 -54.40
N GLY A 44 14.15 1.80 -54.01
CA GLY A 44 14.40 2.98 -54.83
C GLY A 44 15.14 4.09 -54.10
N GLY A 45 16.47 3.98 -53.99
CA GLY A 45 17.31 5.09 -53.51
C GLY A 45 17.71 6.03 -54.64
N ASN A 46 18.15 7.24 -54.30
CA ASN A 46 19.11 7.98 -55.11
C ASN A 46 20.03 8.83 -54.21
N ALA A 47 21.27 9.01 -54.65
CA ALA A 47 22.27 9.84 -53.99
C ALA A 47 22.11 11.32 -54.35
N GLY A 48 22.61 12.20 -53.48
CA GLY A 48 22.62 13.65 -53.68
C GLY A 48 23.62 14.30 -52.72
N GLU A 49 24.83 14.52 -53.21
CA GLU A 49 25.96 15.07 -52.46
C GLU A 49 26.17 16.55 -52.85
N SER A 50 26.22 17.46 -51.87
CA SER A 50 26.82 18.79 -52.05
C SER A 50 27.19 19.42 -50.72
N ALA A 51 28.44 19.86 -50.59
CA ALA A 51 28.92 20.66 -49.46
C ALA A 51 28.42 22.11 -49.55
N GLY A 52 28.43 22.80 -48.41
CA GLY A 52 28.13 24.23 -48.30
C GLY A 52 28.18 24.67 -46.84
N GLU A 53 29.20 25.44 -46.48
CA GLU A 53 29.37 26.03 -45.15
C GLU A 53 28.39 27.20 -44.94
N ASP A 54 27.89 27.40 -43.73
CA ASP A 54 27.64 28.73 -43.18
C ASP A 54 27.40 28.64 -41.66
N ALA A 55 28.18 29.41 -40.89
CA ALA A 55 28.04 29.50 -39.44
C ALA A 55 27.30 30.79 -39.07
N VAL A 56 26.13 30.66 -38.44
CA VAL A 56 25.49 31.77 -37.71
C VAL A 56 24.97 31.31 -36.35
N GLU A 57 25.30 32.12 -35.36
CA GLU A 57 25.03 31.94 -33.94
C GLU A 57 23.60 32.35 -33.59
N SER A 58 22.88 31.55 -32.79
CA SER A 58 21.63 31.96 -32.11
C SER A 58 21.38 31.09 -30.89
N ALA A 59 21.23 31.72 -29.73
CA ALA A 59 21.01 31.05 -28.45
C ALA A 59 19.58 30.52 -28.26
N ALA A 60 19.42 29.43 -27.49
CA ALA A 60 18.30 29.23 -26.56
C ALA A 60 18.60 28.13 -25.53
N GLU A 61 18.18 28.38 -24.29
CA GLU A 61 18.04 27.49 -23.12
C GLU A 61 18.88 26.20 -22.97
N SER A 62 19.91 26.30 -22.13
CA SER A 62 20.29 25.22 -21.21
C SER A 62 19.20 25.05 -20.13
N THR A 63 18.34 24.04 -20.24
CA THR A 63 17.51 23.59 -19.10
C THR A 63 18.36 22.78 -18.13
N GLY A 64 19.16 23.48 -17.32
CA GLY A 64 19.90 22.89 -16.23
C GLY A 64 18.93 22.25 -15.22
N GLU A 65 19.19 21.00 -14.84
CA GLU A 65 18.47 20.34 -13.76
C GLU A 65 18.59 21.18 -12.48
N ASP A 66 17.47 21.69 -11.95
CA ASP A 66 17.42 22.33 -10.63
C ASP A 66 17.57 21.25 -9.53
N ARG A 67 18.80 20.77 -9.36
CA ARG A 67 19.18 19.81 -8.34
C ARG A 67 19.23 20.55 -7.01
N VAL A 68 18.07 20.65 -6.35
CA VAL A 68 17.90 21.30 -5.04
C VAL A 68 18.96 20.78 -4.05
N HIS A 69 19.96 21.61 -3.79
CA HIS A 69 21.02 21.33 -2.82
C HIS A 69 20.49 21.52 -1.39
N ILE A 70 19.84 20.49 -0.85
CA ILE A 70 19.41 20.50 0.55
C ILE A 70 20.65 20.38 1.46
N SER A 71 20.89 21.43 2.25
CA SER A 71 22.00 21.49 3.22
C SER A 71 21.88 20.40 4.28
N ARG A 72 23.01 19.75 4.60
CA ARG A 72 23.07 18.46 5.30
C ARG A 72 23.01 18.57 6.84
N SER A 73 22.68 19.72 7.40
CA SER A 73 22.89 20.02 8.83
C SER A 73 21.68 19.86 9.77
N GLU A 74 20.44 19.71 9.27
CA GLU A 74 19.23 19.53 10.10
C GLU A 74 18.32 18.39 9.59
N VAL A 75 18.93 17.26 9.20
CA VAL A 75 18.24 16.11 8.59
C VAL A 75 17.39 15.34 9.60
N THR A 76 16.18 15.85 9.88
CA THR A 76 15.15 15.13 10.64
C THR A 76 14.52 14.05 9.76
N SER A 77 15.12 12.84 9.79
CA SER A 77 14.58 11.56 9.30
C SER A 77 13.64 11.65 8.09
N TYR A 78 14.19 11.86 6.89
CA TYR A 78 13.41 11.73 5.64
C TYR A 78 13.11 10.26 5.33
N VAL A 79 11.88 9.98 4.91
CA VAL A 79 11.40 8.65 4.55
C VAL A 79 11.94 8.25 3.19
N ALA A 80 12.47 7.03 3.06
CA ALA A 80 12.65 6.41 1.76
C ALA A 80 11.29 5.91 1.26
N VAL A 81 10.57 6.83 0.63
CA VAL A 81 9.43 6.55 -0.24
C VAL A 81 10.00 5.78 -1.42
N SER A 82 9.62 4.51 -1.61
CA SER A 82 10.01 3.74 -2.80
C SER A 82 9.50 4.43 -4.08
N ASP A 83 10.11 4.17 -5.23
CA ASP A 83 9.53 4.64 -6.50
C ASP A 83 8.23 3.86 -6.84
N ASP A 84 8.08 2.65 -6.28
CA ASP A 84 6.90 1.78 -6.38
C ASP A 84 5.72 2.24 -5.50
N PHE A 85 5.27 3.49 -5.64
CA PHE A 85 4.04 3.94 -4.97
C PHE A 85 2.81 3.32 -5.63
N ASN A 86 2.09 2.45 -4.90
CA ASN A 86 0.72 2.11 -5.25
C ASN A 86 -0.24 3.17 -4.66
N PRO A 87 -0.94 3.99 -5.48
CA PRO A 87 -1.87 5.00 -5.02
C PRO A 87 -3.28 4.45 -4.72
N ASP A 88 -3.53 3.15 -4.86
CA ASP A 88 -4.86 2.58 -4.63
C ASP A 88 -5.25 2.61 -3.15
N ARG A 89 -6.12 3.57 -2.80
CA ARG A 89 -6.60 3.82 -1.44
C ARG A 89 -7.51 2.70 -0.91
N LYS A 90 -7.87 1.69 -1.71
CA LYS A 90 -8.51 0.45 -1.26
C LYS A 90 -7.65 -0.34 -0.26
N PHE A 91 -6.34 -0.12 -0.27
CA PHE A 91 -5.39 -0.72 0.68
C PHE A 91 -4.84 0.35 1.62
N ALA A 92 -4.51 -0.02 2.87
CA ALA A 92 -4.04 0.95 3.86
C ALA A 92 -2.61 1.42 3.54
N GLN A 93 -2.49 2.63 2.99
CA GLN A 93 -1.21 3.19 2.53
C GLN A 93 -0.47 3.88 3.67
N VAL A 94 0.80 3.52 3.91
CA VAL A 94 1.70 4.35 4.70
C VAL A 94 2.32 5.42 3.81
N LEU A 95 1.87 6.68 3.97
CA LEU A 95 2.39 7.81 3.19
C LEU A 95 3.71 8.35 3.76
N LYS A 96 3.84 8.38 5.09
CA LYS A 96 5.03 8.88 5.79
C LYS A 96 5.14 8.24 7.17
N ALA A 97 6.36 8.02 7.64
CA ALA A 97 6.63 7.78 9.05
C ALA A 97 7.75 8.68 9.57
N GLU A 98 7.74 9.02 10.85
CA GLU A 98 8.81 9.75 11.54
C GLU A 98 9.14 9.05 12.85
N ALA A 99 10.43 8.98 13.19
CA ALA A 99 10.91 8.45 14.47
C ALA A 99 11.61 9.55 15.26
N ARG A 100 11.24 9.71 16.54
CA ARG A 100 11.94 10.58 17.50
C ARG A 100 12.33 9.74 18.71
N ARG A 101 13.60 9.79 19.10
CA ARG A 101 14.10 9.08 20.28
C ARG A 101 13.89 9.92 21.54
N ALA A 102 13.35 9.32 22.58
CA ALA A 102 13.18 9.93 23.89
C ALA A 102 14.47 9.83 24.73
N SER A 103 14.54 10.57 25.83
CA SER A 103 15.71 10.63 26.73
C SER A 103 15.96 9.33 27.51
N ASP A 104 14.92 8.52 27.75
CA ASP A 104 15.02 7.17 28.31
C ASP A 104 15.55 6.13 27.31
N GLY A 105 15.63 6.50 26.03
CA GLY A 105 16.12 5.67 24.94
C GLY A 105 15.03 5.00 24.10
N SER A 106 13.77 5.06 24.55
CA SER A 106 12.60 4.59 23.82
C SER A 106 12.30 5.45 22.59
N TRP A 107 11.43 4.98 21.71
CA TRP A 107 11.04 5.69 20.50
C TRP A 107 9.58 6.14 20.52
N THR A 108 9.34 7.32 19.94
CA THR A 108 8.03 7.74 19.45
C THR A 108 8.02 7.67 17.94
N VAL A 109 7.11 6.86 17.38
CA VAL A 109 6.87 6.75 15.95
C VAL A 109 5.54 7.41 15.60
N SER A 110 5.56 8.30 14.62
CA SER A 110 4.38 8.95 14.04
C SER A 110 4.17 8.43 12.62
N VAL A 111 2.99 7.91 12.31
CA VAL A 111 2.66 7.33 11.00
C VAL A 111 1.50 8.10 10.37
N ARG A 112 1.70 8.58 9.14
CA ARG A 112 0.65 9.16 8.29
C ARG A 112 0.10 8.08 7.37
N LEU A 113 -1.20 7.88 7.46
CA LEU A 113 -1.94 6.86 6.73
C LEU A 113 -2.91 7.50 5.75
N ASP A 114 -3.20 6.76 4.68
CA ASP A 114 -4.28 7.08 3.75
C ASP A 114 -5.01 5.80 3.32
N HIS A 115 -6.33 5.86 3.31
CA HIS A 115 -7.22 4.76 2.98
C HIS A 115 -8.59 5.32 2.56
N ASN A 116 -9.32 4.61 1.72
CA ASN A 116 -10.70 4.91 1.38
C ASN A 116 -11.62 4.30 2.44
N ASP A 117 -11.66 4.90 3.62
CA ASP A 117 -12.56 4.48 4.68
C ASP A 117 -14.03 4.61 4.22
N GLU A 118 -14.80 3.53 4.31
CA GLU A 118 -16.16 3.45 3.80
C GLU A 118 -17.00 2.37 4.50
N ILE A 119 -18.32 2.44 4.29
CA ILE A 119 -19.26 1.37 4.65
C ILE A 119 -19.68 0.69 3.35
N LEU A 120 -19.46 -0.62 3.24
CA LEU A 120 -19.78 -1.38 2.02
C LEU A 120 -21.28 -1.69 1.93
N ALA A 121 -21.73 -2.12 0.74
CA ALA A 121 -23.14 -2.38 0.46
C ALA A 121 -23.76 -3.53 1.28
N ASP A 122 -22.93 -4.41 1.85
CA ASP A 122 -23.32 -5.47 2.79
C ASP A 122 -23.38 -5.00 4.26
N GLY A 123 -23.01 -3.74 4.52
CA GLY A 123 -22.97 -3.13 5.85
C GLY A 123 -21.66 -3.34 6.61
N SER A 124 -20.63 -3.92 5.99
CA SER A 124 -19.32 -4.06 6.62
C SER A 124 -18.52 -2.75 6.61
N GLU A 125 -17.69 -2.53 7.63
CA GLU A 125 -16.82 -1.36 7.73
C GLU A 125 -15.45 -1.64 7.08
N HIS A 126 -15.11 -0.90 6.03
CA HIS A 126 -13.84 -1.00 5.33
C HIS A 126 -12.95 0.18 5.71
N TYR A 127 -11.98 -0.02 6.61
CA TYR A 127 -11.11 1.07 7.10
C TYR A 127 -9.72 0.59 7.50
N ALA A 128 -8.76 1.53 7.57
CA ALA A 128 -7.42 1.27 8.08
C ALA A 128 -7.44 0.99 9.60
N ASP A 129 -7.25 -0.26 10.01
CA ASP A 129 -7.54 -0.76 11.36
C ASP A 129 -6.32 -0.83 12.27
N ARG A 130 -5.10 -0.85 11.72
CA ARG A 130 -3.85 -0.83 12.50
C ARG A 130 -2.63 -0.48 11.67
N TRP A 131 -1.55 -0.11 12.37
CA TRP A 131 -0.20 -0.08 11.81
C TRP A 131 0.81 -0.72 12.75
N GLN A 132 1.91 -1.20 12.18
CA GLN A 132 2.96 -1.93 12.87
C GLN A 132 4.35 -1.33 12.61
N VAL A 133 5.21 -1.43 13.62
CA VAL A 133 6.67 -1.32 13.51
C VAL A 133 7.23 -2.74 13.45
N VAL A 134 8.02 -3.04 12.41
CA VAL A 134 8.48 -4.39 12.09
C VAL A 134 10.01 -4.43 12.00
N ASP A 135 10.61 -5.45 12.60
CA ASP A 135 12.03 -5.74 12.49
C ASP A 135 12.35 -6.24 11.06
N PRO A 136 13.25 -5.57 10.31
CA PRO A 136 13.57 -5.97 8.95
C PRO A 136 14.40 -7.25 8.84
N ARG A 137 14.92 -7.79 9.96
CA ARG A 137 15.80 -8.98 9.98
C ARG A 137 15.00 -10.28 9.90
N ASP A 138 13.86 -10.34 10.58
CA ASP A 138 13.04 -11.55 10.72
C ASP A 138 11.53 -11.33 10.47
N GLY A 139 11.09 -10.07 10.28
CA GLY A 139 9.69 -9.72 10.07
C GLY A 139 8.83 -9.72 11.35
N SER A 140 9.45 -9.82 12.53
CA SER A 140 8.76 -9.75 13.82
C SER A 140 8.16 -8.37 14.09
N VAL A 141 7.04 -8.35 14.82
CA VAL A 141 6.35 -7.11 15.19
C VAL A 141 6.96 -6.56 16.46
N ILE A 142 7.63 -5.41 16.36
CA ILE A 142 8.20 -4.67 17.49
C ILE A 142 7.08 -3.93 18.25
N SER A 143 6.14 -3.34 17.51
CA SER A 143 4.98 -2.64 18.08
C SER A 143 3.81 -2.64 17.12
N GLU A 144 2.59 -2.62 17.66
CA GLU A 144 1.34 -2.44 16.91
C GLU A 144 0.51 -1.33 17.55
N ARG A 145 -0.12 -0.50 16.71
CA ARG A 145 -1.17 0.44 17.12
C ARG A 145 -2.47 0.12 16.40
N VAL A 146 -3.47 -0.30 17.16
CA VAL A 146 -4.85 -0.50 16.70
C VAL A 146 -5.58 0.84 16.58
N LEU A 147 -6.45 0.94 15.58
CA LEU A 147 -7.31 2.06 15.22
C LEU A 147 -8.76 1.55 15.22
N TRP A 148 -9.56 1.97 16.20
CA TRP A 148 -10.83 1.29 16.54
C TRP A 148 -12.07 1.77 15.77
N HIS A 149 -11.93 2.63 14.76
CA HIS A 149 -13.06 3.18 14.00
C HIS A 149 -12.64 3.69 12.63
N HIS A 150 -13.62 3.85 11.73
CA HIS A 150 -13.47 4.52 10.44
C HIS A 150 -13.27 6.05 10.60
N HIS A 151 -12.42 6.63 9.76
CA HIS A 151 -11.97 8.02 9.76
C HIS A 151 -12.32 8.74 8.44
N ILE A 152 -13.48 8.43 7.85
CA ILE A 152 -13.97 8.88 6.53
C ILE A 152 -13.65 10.35 6.18
N ASN A 153 -13.75 11.26 7.17
CA ASN A 153 -13.57 12.70 6.97
C ASN A 153 -12.19 13.25 7.40
N GLU A 154 -11.24 12.40 7.82
CA GLU A 154 -9.91 12.82 8.33
C GLU A 154 -8.75 12.40 7.39
N MET A 155 -9.05 11.84 6.21
CA MET A 155 -8.01 11.29 5.31
C MET A 155 -7.26 12.38 4.52
N PRO A 156 -5.91 12.34 4.48
CA PRO A 156 -5.00 11.44 5.18
C PRO A 156 -4.73 11.90 6.63
N PHE A 157 -4.79 10.97 7.58
CA PHE A 157 -4.62 11.24 9.02
C PHE A 157 -3.24 10.82 9.52
N THR A 158 -2.88 11.23 10.74
CA THR A 158 -1.63 10.84 11.39
C THR A 158 -1.90 10.37 12.81
N ARG A 159 -1.25 9.28 13.23
CA ARG A 159 -1.29 8.76 14.61
C ARG A 159 0.11 8.39 15.08
N SER A 160 0.33 8.52 16.39
CA SER A 160 1.65 8.28 16.99
C SER A 160 1.57 7.27 18.13
N GLN A 161 2.68 6.60 18.42
CA GLN A 161 2.87 5.75 19.59
C GLN A 161 4.26 6.00 20.17
N SER A 162 4.32 6.16 21.48
CA SER A 162 5.54 6.35 22.29
C SER A 162 5.85 5.11 23.11
N GLY A 163 7.06 5.02 23.67
CA GLY A 163 7.49 3.88 24.49
C GLY A 163 7.80 2.64 23.64
N ILE A 164 8.17 2.81 22.37
CA ILE A 164 8.56 1.71 21.49
C ILE A 164 10.03 1.40 21.71
N GLU A 165 10.33 0.22 22.25
CA GLU A 165 11.69 -0.28 22.37
C GLU A 165 12.17 -0.85 21.04
N ILE A 166 13.28 -0.33 20.52
CA ILE A 166 13.88 -0.79 19.26
C ILE A 166 15.35 -1.11 19.52
N ASP A 167 15.79 -2.31 19.11
CA ASP A 167 17.18 -2.76 19.19
C ASP A 167 18.12 -1.72 18.55
N SER A 168 19.10 -1.23 19.32
CA SER A 168 20.03 -0.19 18.88
C SER A 168 20.91 -0.60 17.70
N LYS A 169 20.97 -1.89 17.36
CA LYS A 169 21.64 -2.42 16.17
C LYS A 169 20.83 -2.24 14.88
N LEU A 170 19.55 -1.90 14.96
CA LEU A 170 18.72 -1.61 13.79
C LEU A 170 19.01 -0.21 13.27
N SER A 171 19.40 -0.10 12.00
CA SER A 171 19.53 1.18 11.30
C SER A 171 18.22 1.69 10.68
N TYR A 172 17.24 0.79 10.56
CA TYR A 172 15.89 1.11 10.12
C TYR A 172 14.89 0.07 10.63
N VAL A 173 13.61 0.43 10.58
CA VAL A 173 12.46 -0.46 10.74
C VAL A 173 11.56 -0.39 9.51
N ILE A 174 10.70 -1.39 9.31
CA ILE A 174 9.63 -1.33 8.32
C ILE A 174 8.35 -0.88 9.02
N ILE A 175 7.65 0.08 8.42
CA ILE A 175 6.32 0.52 8.86
C ILE A 175 5.30 0.03 7.84
N ARG A 176 4.29 -0.69 8.30
CA ARG A 176 3.19 -1.21 7.48
C ARG A 176 1.83 -0.95 8.13
N ALA A 177 0.81 -0.75 7.31
CA ALA A 177 -0.57 -0.56 7.76
C ALA A 177 -1.47 -1.65 7.19
N ALA A 178 -2.56 -1.95 7.89
CA ALA A 178 -3.59 -2.85 7.43
C ALA A 178 -4.97 -2.16 7.40
N CYS A 179 -5.87 -2.73 6.59
CA CYS A 179 -7.29 -2.49 6.69
C CYS A 179 -8.06 -3.78 6.99
N THR A 180 -9.32 -3.62 7.43
CA THR A 180 -10.21 -4.71 7.86
C THR A 180 -10.46 -5.78 6.78
N HIS A 181 -10.26 -5.47 5.50
CA HIS A 181 -10.56 -6.36 4.37
C HIS A 181 -9.32 -6.93 3.67
N HIS A 182 -8.24 -6.16 3.55
CA HIS A 182 -7.08 -6.53 2.71
C HIS A 182 -5.78 -6.75 3.51
N GLY A 183 -5.81 -6.63 4.84
CA GLY A 183 -4.60 -6.78 5.65
C GLY A 183 -3.47 -5.84 5.19
N PHE A 184 -2.23 -6.32 5.19
CA PHE A 184 -1.03 -5.53 4.91
C PHE A 184 -0.66 -5.41 3.41
N GLU A 185 -1.64 -5.47 2.51
CA GLU A 185 -1.46 -5.34 1.06
C GLU A 185 -1.19 -3.89 0.59
N GLY A 186 -1.35 -2.91 1.47
CA GLY A 186 -1.00 -1.52 1.22
C GLY A 186 0.51 -1.24 1.32
N ARG A 187 0.91 -0.03 0.91
CA ARG A 187 2.30 0.41 0.93
C ARG A 187 2.91 0.33 2.32
N GLN A 188 4.11 -0.24 2.36
CA GLN A 188 5.01 -0.22 3.50
C GLN A 188 6.16 0.75 3.23
N VAL A 189 6.72 1.38 4.26
CA VAL A 189 7.86 2.32 4.13
C VAL A 189 9.02 1.93 5.02
N LYS A 190 10.23 2.25 4.56
CA LYS A 190 11.46 2.10 5.33
C LYS A 190 11.71 3.37 6.16
N LEU A 191 11.75 3.21 7.48
CA LEU A 191 12.00 4.30 8.42
C LEU A 191 13.40 4.14 9.03
N PHE A 192 14.34 4.97 8.57
CA PHE A 192 15.68 5.04 9.14
C PHE A 192 15.68 5.68 10.54
N LEU A 193 16.50 5.15 11.44
CA LEU A 193 16.57 5.57 12.83
C LEU A 193 17.76 6.53 13.03
N PRO A 194 17.53 7.81 13.42
CA PRO A 194 18.62 8.74 13.71
C PRO A 194 19.55 8.23 14.82
N GLY A 195 20.86 8.29 14.60
CA GLY A 195 21.87 7.95 15.62
C GLY A 195 22.13 6.45 15.84
N SER A 196 21.60 5.56 14.99
CA SER A 196 21.85 4.12 15.04
C SER A 196 23.21 3.67 14.46
N GLY A 197 24.12 4.61 14.20
CA GLY A 197 25.44 4.35 13.62
C GLY A 197 26.53 4.70 14.62
N SER A 198 27.19 3.66 15.14
CA SER A 198 28.43 3.74 15.94
C SER A 198 29.58 3.09 15.16
#